data_AF-A0A9X4AWC7-F1
#
_entry.id   AF-A0A9X4AWC7-F1
#
_cell.length_a   1.000
_cell.length_b   1.000
_cell.length_c   1.000
_cell.angle_alpha   90.00
_cell.angle_beta   90.00
_cell.angle_gamma   90.00
#
_symmetry.space_group_name_H-M   'P 1'
#
loop_
_entity.id
_entity.type
_entity.pdbx_description
1 polymer ?
#
loop_
_entity_poly.entity_id
_entity_poly.type
_entity_poly.pdbx_seq_one_letter_code
_entity_poly.pdbx_strand_id
1 'polypeptide(L)'
;MRSLPFFLVTLLLPAIAWAEPPAAPPEPPPTPFWTGPRIAASFVVGAGIGGIVAGAVYAARSDEANAATKQHCLTSDPDKCDAEGYALRDKATVDGRIATTALGVGAAGVFLGLVLAWINPEPHSSPTQPQVSIAPLLSGEQRGIVVLGRF
;
A
#
# COMPACT_ATOMS: atom_id res chain seq x y z
N MET A 1 -56.23 -63.17 30.23
CA MET A 1 -56.36 -62.13 29.18
C MET A 1 -55.82 -60.84 29.78
N ARG A 2 -54.85 -60.21 29.11
CA ARG A 2 -53.69 -59.53 29.69
C ARG A 2 -53.94 -58.02 29.80
N SER A 3 -53.78 -57.47 31.00
CA SER A 3 -54.01 -56.07 31.39
C SER A 3 -52.73 -55.22 31.30
N LEU A 4 -52.79 -54.10 30.55
CA LEU A 4 -52.08 -52.80 30.66
C LEU A 4 -50.52 -52.79 30.79
N PRO A 5 -49.81 -51.64 30.61
CA PRO A 5 -50.23 -50.29 30.20
C PRO A 5 -49.38 -49.60 29.11
N PHE A 6 -49.98 -48.53 28.61
CA PHE A 6 -49.53 -47.49 27.69
C PHE A 6 -48.45 -46.54 28.27
N PHE A 7 -47.57 -47.00 29.15
CA PHE A 7 -46.65 -46.15 29.94
C PHE A 7 -45.20 -46.60 29.81
N LEU A 8 -44.51 -46.30 28.70
CA LEU A 8 -43.02 -46.30 28.66
C LEU A 8 -42.43 -45.73 27.36
N VAL A 9 -42.99 -44.66 26.81
CA VAL A 9 -42.38 -43.92 25.68
C VAL A 9 -42.09 -42.49 26.12
N THR A 10 -41.32 -42.32 27.20
CA THR A 10 -41.06 -40.97 27.75
C THR A 10 -39.70 -40.77 28.40
N LEU A 11 -38.67 -41.59 28.15
CA LEU A 11 -37.39 -41.34 28.84
C LEU A 11 -36.11 -41.94 28.22
N LEU A 12 -35.90 -41.78 26.91
CA LEU A 12 -34.57 -41.98 26.31
C LEU A 12 -34.31 -40.96 25.18
N LEU A 13 -34.63 -39.70 25.42
CA LEU A 13 -33.90 -38.64 24.74
C LEU A 13 -32.54 -38.59 25.44
N PRO A 14 -31.43 -39.06 24.83
CA PRO A 14 -30.12 -38.80 25.41
C PRO A 14 -30.05 -37.29 25.59
N ALA A 15 -29.64 -36.84 26.78
CA ALA A 15 -29.32 -35.45 26.98
C ALA A 15 -28.31 -35.09 25.89
N ILE A 16 -28.78 -34.38 24.87
CA ILE A 16 -27.92 -33.73 23.91
C ILE A 16 -27.25 -32.68 24.77
N ALA A 17 -26.10 -33.04 25.35
CA ALA A 17 -25.19 -32.07 25.89
C ALA A 17 -25.02 -31.08 24.74
N TRP A 18 -25.52 -29.87 24.94
CA TRP A 18 -25.20 -28.77 24.05
C TRP A 18 -23.68 -28.68 24.12
N ALA A 19 -23.02 -29.31 23.16
CA ALA A 19 -21.60 -29.13 22.97
C ALA A 19 -21.47 -27.62 22.76
N GLU A 20 -20.83 -26.97 23.71
CA GLU A 20 -20.52 -25.55 23.62
C GLU A 20 -19.89 -25.36 22.24
N PRO A 21 -20.42 -24.44 21.40
CA PRO A 21 -19.89 -24.23 20.06
C PRO A 21 -18.37 -24.16 20.18
N PRO A 22 -17.62 -24.99 19.42
CA PRO A 22 -16.18 -25.00 19.53
C PRO A 22 -15.70 -23.56 19.41
N ALA A 23 -14.88 -23.13 20.37
CA ALA A 23 -14.40 -21.76 20.45
C ALA A 23 -13.98 -21.31 19.05
N ALA A 24 -14.53 -20.17 18.61
CA ALA A 24 -14.27 -19.66 17.27
C ALA A 24 -12.74 -19.66 17.04
N PRO A 25 -12.27 -20.15 15.88
CA PRO A 25 -10.86 -20.15 15.57
C PRO A 25 -10.30 -18.73 15.81
N PRO A 26 -9.12 -18.59 16.42
CA PRO A 26 -8.51 -17.28 16.58
C PRO A 26 -8.43 -16.63 15.20
N GLU A 27 -8.92 -15.39 15.09
CA GLU A 27 -8.86 -14.65 13.85
C GLU A 27 -7.40 -14.56 13.38
N PRO A 28 -7.11 -14.76 12.08
CA PRO A 28 -5.76 -14.59 11.58
C PRO A 28 -5.28 -13.17 11.91
N PRO A 29 -4.00 -13.00 12.30
CA PRO A 29 -3.48 -11.69 12.63
C PRO A 29 -3.67 -10.75 11.43
N PRO A 30 -4.04 -9.48 11.68
CA PRO A 30 -4.21 -8.51 10.61
C PRO A 30 -2.91 -8.41 9.81
N THR A 31 -3.01 -8.42 8.49
CA THR A 31 -1.84 -8.20 7.64
C THR A 31 -1.31 -6.79 7.88
N PRO A 32 0.01 -6.63 8.07
CA PRO A 32 0.58 -5.31 8.30
C PRO A 32 0.39 -4.45 7.06
N PHE A 33 -0.18 -3.26 7.25
CA PHE A 33 -0.37 -2.30 6.16
C PHE A 33 0.98 -1.86 5.56
N TRP A 34 2.02 -1.75 6.37
CA TRP A 34 3.35 -1.37 5.91
C TRP A 34 4.13 -2.61 5.47
N THR A 35 4.14 -2.84 4.16
CA THR A 35 5.02 -3.84 3.53
C THR A 35 6.29 -3.16 3.02
N GLY A 36 7.41 -3.90 2.98
CA GLY A 36 8.68 -3.40 2.43
C GLY A 36 8.53 -2.72 1.05
N PRO A 37 7.80 -3.33 0.09
CA PRO A 37 7.51 -2.71 -1.21
C PRO A 37 6.72 -1.39 -1.12
N ARG A 38 5.69 -1.32 -0.26
CA ARG A 38 4.90 -0.09 -0.05
C ARG A 38 5.74 1.05 0.54
N ILE A 39 6.63 0.72 1.49
CA ILE A 39 7.57 1.67 2.07
C ILE A 39 8.52 2.20 0.99
N ALA A 40 9.15 1.30 0.22
CA ALA A 40 10.07 1.69 -0.86
C ALA A 40 9.38 2.57 -1.92
N ALA A 41 8.18 2.18 -2.36
CA ALA A 41 7.40 2.96 -3.33
C ALA A 41 7.06 4.36 -2.80
N SER A 42 6.67 4.46 -1.53
CA SER A 42 6.34 5.73 -0.88
C SER A 42 7.56 6.66 -0.78
N PHE A 43 8.74 6.12 -0.47
CA PHE A 43 9.99 6.89 -0.48
C PHE A 43 10.36 7.40 -1.87
N VAL A 44 10.27 6.54 -2.90
CA VAL A 44 10.60 6.92 -4.28
C VAL A 44 9.65 8.01 -4.79
N VAL A 45 8.35 7.85 -4.58
CA VAL A 45 7.35 8.87 -4.98
C VAL A 45 7.56 10.16 -4.19
N GLY A 46 7.78 10.08 -2.87
CA GLY A 46 8.04 11.24 -2.03
C GLY A 46 9.29 12.01 -2.45
N ALA A 47 10.39 11.31 -2.74
CA ALA A 47 11.62 11.92 -3.24
C ALA A 47 11.41 12.57 -4.62
N GLY A 48 10.65 11.92 -5.50
CA GLY A 48 10.29 12.47 -6.82
C GLY A 48 9.51 13.78 -6.72
N ILE A 49 8.48 13.82 -5.85
CA ILE A 49 7.71 15.04 -5.58
C ILE A 49 8.62 16.14 -5.00
N GLY A 50 9.50 15.78 -4.07
CA GLY A 50 10.51 16.71 -3.53
C GLY A 50 11.39 17.33 -4.62
N GLY A 51 11.84 16.52 -5.57
CA GLY A 51 12.60 16.99 -6.75
C GLY A 51 11.80 17.96 -7.63
N ILE A 52 10.51 17.69 -7.85
CA ILE A 52 9.63 18.59 -8.62
C ILE A 52 9.46 19.93 -7.92
N VAL A 53 9.19 19.91 -6.61
CA VAL A 53 9.02 21.14 -5.81
C VAL A 53 10.31 21.97 -5.81
N ALA A 54 11.46 21.34 -5.56
CA ALA A 54 12.75 22.01 -5.63
C ALA A 54 12.98 22.62 -7.02
N GLY A 55 12.73 21.85 -8.08
CA GLY A 55 12.85 22.33 -9.46
C GLY A 55 11.96 23.54 -9.77
N ALA A 56 10.72 23.56 -9.27
CA ALA A 56 9.82 24.69 -9.42
C ALA A 56 10.33 25.96 -8.70
N VAL A 57 10.93 25.82 -7.53
CA VAL A 57 11.53 26.95 -6.79
C VAL A 57 12.71 27.55 -7.57
N TYR A 58 13.60 26.70 -8.09
CA TYR A 58 14.72 27.19 -8.92
C TYR A 58 14.25 27.81 -10.24
N ALA A 59 13.17 27.28 -10.83
CA ALA A 59 12.57 27.88 -12.03
C ALA A 59 12.04 29.30 -11.74
N ALA A 60 11.34 29.50 -10.63
CA ALA A 60 10.86 30.83 -10.23
C ALA A 60 12.01 31.82 -9.99
N ARG A 61 13.08 31.37 -9.30
CA ARG A 61 14.28 32.20 -9.08
C ARG A 61 15.00 32.57 -10.37
N SER A 62 15.04 31.66 -11.34
CA SER A 62 15.60 31.94 -12.65
C SER A 62 14.84 33.05 -13.37
N ASP A 63 13.51 33.11 -13.21
CA ASP A 63 12.69 34.16 -13.84
C ASP A 63 12.92 35.52 -13.19
N GLU A 64 13.01 35.57 -11.85
CA GLU A 64 13.36 36.79 -11.11
C GLU A 64 14.74 37.32 -11.51
N ALA A 65 15.75 36.45 -11.61
CA ALA A 65 17.09 36.83 -12.05
C ALA A 65 17.10 37.34 -13.51
N ASN A 66 16.29 36.74 -14.38
CA ASN A 66 16.15 37.16 -15.78
C ASN A 66 15.31 38.44 -15.95
N ALA A 67 14.44 38.76 -14.99
CA ALA A 67 13.78 40.05 -14.94
C ALA A 67 14.76 41.14 -14.50
N ALA A 68 15.62 40.84 -13.53
CA ALA A 68 16.65 41.76 -13.04
C ALA A 68 17.70 42.09 -14.10
N THR A 69 18.12 41.14 -14.95
CA THR A 69 19.07 41.42 -16.05
C THR A 69 18.59 42.51 -17.00
N LYS A 70 17.27 42.67 -17.20
CA LYS A 70 16.72 43.73 -18.06
C LYS A 70 17.06 45.14 -17.58
N GLN A 71 17.35 45.32 -16.29
CA GLN A 71 17.77 46.60 -15.71
C GLN A 71 19.27 46.88 -15.89
N HIS A 72 20.05 45.84 -16.17
CA HIS A 72 21.52 45.86 -16.25
C HIS A 72 22.07 45.62 -17.66
N CYS A 73 21.18 45.45 -18.65
CA CYS A 73 21.54 45.23 -20.05
C CYS A 73 20.90 46.30 -20.94
N LEU A 74 21.56 46.63 -22.05
CA LEU A 74 21.02 47.57 -23.02
C LEU A 74 19.75 47.00 -23.67
N THR A 75 18.69 47.80 -23.72
CA THR A 75 17.43 47.40 -24.36
C THR A 75 17.60 47.19 -25.88
N SER A 76 18.55 47.90 -26.49
CA SER A 76 18.89 47.78 -27.91
C SER A 76 19.75 46.57 -28.25
N ASP A 77 20.50 46.05 -27.27
CA ASP A 77 21.39 44.90 -27.45
C ASP A 77 21.46 44.09 -26.14
N PRO A 78 20.64 43.03 -26.00
CA PRO A 78 20.54 42.24 -24.76
C PRO A 78 21.79 41.42 -24.44
N ASP A 79 22.79 41.37 -25.33
CA ASP A 79 24.08 40.72 -25.05
C ASP A 79 25.13 41.69 -24.52
N LYS A 80 24.83 43.01 -24.50
CA LYS A 80 25.66 44.06 -23.89
C LYS A 80 25.11 44.38 -22.50
N CYS A 81 25.72 43.78 -21.48
CA CYS A 81 25.37 44.01 -20.07
C CYS A 81 26.53 44.62 -19.30
N ASP A 82 26.23 45.26 -18.17
CA ASP A 82 27.25 45.59 -17.17
C ASP A 82 27.74 44.32 -16.44
N ALA A 83 28.75 44.47 -15.58
CA ALA A 83 29.31 43.33 -14.84
C ALA A 83 28.26 42.61 -13.96
N GLU A 84 27.29 43.34 -13.44
CA GLU A 84 26.23 42.80 -12.58
C GLU A 84 25.18 42.04 -13.40
N GLY A 85 24.81 42.55 -14.58
CA GLY A 85 23.97 41.86 -15.55
C GLY A 85 24.56 40.54 -16.04
N TYR A 86 25.88 40.48 -16.27
CA TYR A 86 26.54 39.21 -16.58
C TYR A 86 26.48 38.22 -15.41
N ALA A 87 26.70 38.68 -14.17
CA ALA A 87 26.60 37.82 -12.99
C ALA A 87 25.17 37.28 -12.78
N LEU A 88 24.16 38.12 -12.99
CA LEU A 88 22.75 37.73 -12.94
C LEU A 88 22.39 36.71 -14.04
N ARG A 89 22.89 36.91 -15.25
CA ARG A 89 22.66 35.99 -16.39
C ARG A 89 23.32 34.63 -16.19
N ASP A 90 24.54 34.60 -15.64
CA ASP A 90 25.21 33.35 -15.29
C ASP A 90 24.43 32.61 -14.20
N LYS A 91 24.01 33.33 -13.15
CA LYS A 91 23.17 32.77 -12.08
C LYS A 91 21.85 32.20 -12.59
N ALA A 92 21.13 32.93 -13.45
CA ALA A 92 19.90 32.44 -14.08
C ALA A 92 20.15 31.17 -14.91
N THR A 93 21.30 31.09 -15.60
CA THR A 93 21.67 29.91 -16.39
C THR A 93 21.94 28.70 -15.50
N VAL A 94 22.65 28.89 -14.39
CA VAL A 94 22.90 27.84 -13.40
C VAL A 94 21.60 27.37 -12.76
N ASP A 95 20.78 28.31 -12.28
CA ASP A 95 19.48 28.01 -11.64
C ASP A 95 18.54 27.30 -12.62
N GLY A 96 18.49 27.71 -13.90
CA GLY A 96 17.71 27.05 -14.94
C GLY A 96 18.16 25.62 -15.26
N ARG A 97 19.48 25.35 -15.24
CA ARG A 97 20.02 23.98 -15.38
C ARG A 97 19.66 23.11 -14.18
N ILE A 98 19.75 23.64 -12.97
CA ILE A 98 19.34 22.95 -11.74
C ILE A 98 17.82 22.65 -11.79
N ALA A 99 17.00 23.62 -12.21
CA ALA A 99 15.56 23.42 -12.34
C ALA A 99 15.21 22.31 -13.34
N THR A 100 15.81 22.32 -14.53
CA THR A 100 15.55 21.33 -15.59
C THR A 100 15.97 19.92 -15.15
N THR A 101 17.14 19.79 -14.52
CA THR A 101 17.62 18.50 -14.01
C THR A 101 16.78 17.99 -12.85
N ALA A 102 16.43 18.85 -11.89
CA ALA A 102 15.57 18.49 -10.76
C ALA A 102 14.16 18.09 -11.20
N LEU A 103 13.55 18.84 -12.14
CA LEU A 103 12.25 18.48 -12.71
C LEU A 103 12.31 17.18 -13.51
N GLY A 104 13.34 17.00 -14.34
CA GLY A 104 13.51 15.78 -15.13
C GLY A 104 13.69 14.53 -14.26
N VAL A 105 14.58 14.60 -13.27
CA VAL A 105 14.83 13.51 -12.31
C VAL A 105 13.60 13.27 -11.43
N GLY A 106 12.96 14.34 -10.95
CA GLY A 106 11.76 14.26 -10.12
C GLY A 106 10.59 13.61 -10.86
N ALA A 107 10.30 14.04 -12.09
CA ALA A 107 9.26 13.48 -12.93
C ALA A 107 9.54 12.00 -13.26
N ALA A 108 10.77 11.67 -13.62
CA ALA A 108 11.18 10.28 -13.87
C ALA A 108 11.02 9.41 -12.61
N GLY A 109 11.39 9.94 -11.44
CA GLY A 109 11.24 9.26 -10.15
C GLY A 109 9.79 8.98 -9.79
N VAL A 110 8.90 9.96 -9.95
CA VAL A 110 7.45 9.77 -9.73
C VAL A 110 6.89 8.72 -10.68
N PHE A 111 7.22 8.81 -11.97
CA PHE A 111 6.75 7.83 -12.96
C PHE A 111 7.21 6.42 -12.63
N LEU A 112 8.50 6.23 -12.33
CA LEU A 112 9.05 4.92 -11.96
C LEU A 112 8.42 4.39 -10.67
N GLY A 113 8.23 5.24 -9.66
CA GLY A 113 7.57 4.88 -8.41
C GLY A 113 6.14 4.38 -8.61
N LEU A 114 5.37 5.05 -9.47
CA LEU A 114 4.01 4.63 -9.85
C LEU A 114 4.01 3.30 -10.59
N VAL A 115 4.94 3.12 -11.54
CA VAL A 115 5.09 1.84 -12.27
C VAL A 115 5.44 0.70 -11.31
N LEU A 116 6.36 0.92 -10.37
CA LEU A 116 6.72 -0.08 -9.36
C LEU A 116 5.55 -0.43 -8.44
N ALA A 117 4.76 0.57 -8.03
CA ALA A 117 3.56 0.37 -7.24
C ALA A 117 2.49 -0.44 -8.01
N TRP A 118 2.42 -0.28 -9.34
CA TRP A 118 1.49 -1.01 -10.18
C TRP A 118 1.91 -2.47 -10.41
N ILE A 119 3.21 -2.72 -10.65
CA ILE A 119 3.71 -4.07 -10.99
C ILE A 119 3.75 -5.00 -9.76
N ASN A 120 3.82 -4.46 -8.54
CA ASN A 120 3.74 -5.24 -7.31
C ASN A 120 2.36 -5.06 -6.64
N PRO A 121 1.30 -5.73 -7.14
CA PRO A 121 0.04 -5.76 -6.45
C PRO A 121 0.22 -6.44 -5.10
N GLU A 122 -0.44 -5.89 -4.10
CA GLU A 122 -0.35 -6.37 -2.73
C GLU A 122 -0.77 -7.84 -2.62
N PRO A 123 -0.15 -8.62 -1.70
CA PRO A 123 -0.67 -9.94 -1.37
C PRO A 123 -2.11 -9.76 -0.91
N HIS A 124 -3.06 -10.21 -1.74
CA HIS A 124 -4.45 -10.27 -1.33
C HIS A 124 -4.50 -11.16 -0.09
N SER A 125 -5.26 -10.75 0.92
CA SER A 125 -5.53 -11.56 2.11
C SER A 125 -5.79 -12.99 1.67
N SER A 126 -4.90 -13.92 2.05
CA SER A 126 -4.99 -15.29 1.57
C SER A 126 -6.40 -15.82 1.83
N PRO A 127 -7.00 -16.54 0.87
CA PRO A 127 -8.30 -17.15 1.08
C PRO A 127 -8.27 -18.00 2.34
N THR A 128 -9.34 -17.93 3.12
CA THR A 128 -9.60 -18.72 4.34
C THR A 128 -8.90 -20.07 4.25
N GLN A 129 -7.89 -20.29 5.11
CA GLN A 129 -7.12 -21.53 5.07
C GLN A 129 -8.06 -22.74 5.18
N PRO A 130 -7.87 -23.80 4.38
CA PRO A 130 -8.71 -24.98 4.43
C PRO A 130 -8.63 -25.58 5.84
N GLN A 131 -9.74 -25.51 6.57
CA GLN A 131 -9.80 -26.01 7.94
C GLN A 131 -10.28 -27.45 7.89
N VAL A 132 -9.40 -28.38 8.26
CA VAL A 132 -9.71 -29.81 8.37
C VAL A 132 -9.77 -30.17 9.85
N SER A 133 -10.93 -30.60 10.32
CA SER A 133 -11.14 -31.12 11.67
C SER A 133 -11.36 -32.63 11.62
N ILE A 134 -10.69 -33.35 12.51
CA ILE A 134 -10.74 -34.80 12.61
C ILE A 134 -11.37 -35.14 13.96
N ALA A 135 -12.51 -35.82 13.93
CA ALA A 135 -13.22 -36.24 15.14
C ALA A 135 -13.38 -37.77 15.17
N PRO A 136 -13.09 -38.43 16.31
CA PRO A 136 -13.33 -39.85 16.47
C PRO A 136 -14.84 -40.12 16.58
N LEU A 137 -15.34 -41.09 15.82
CA LEU A 137 -16.71 -41.57 15.92
C LEU A 137 -16.72 -42.85 16.77
N LEU A 138 -17.26 -42.73 17.98
CA LEU A 138 -17.50 -43.85 18.88
C LEU A 138 -19.02 -44.05 19.00
N SER A 139 -19.56 -45.07 18.34
CA SER A 139 -20.93 -45.54 18.55
C SER A 139 -20.95 -47.00 19.00
N GLY A 140 -22.08 -47.46 19.52
CA GLY A 140 -22.24 -48.84 20.01
C GLY A 140 -22.01 -49.91 18.94
N GLU A 141 -22.14 -49.56 17.66
CA GLU A 141 -21.97 -50.50 16.54
C GLU A 141 -20.85 -50.12 15.57
N GLN A 142 -20.37 -48.87 15.58
CA GLN A 142 -19.37 -48.39 14.62
C GLN A 142 -18.24 -47.63 15.31
N ARG A 143 -17.02 -47.93 14.88
CA ARG A 143 -15.79 -47.20 15.24
C ARG A 143 -15.20 -46.64 13.96
N GLY A 144 -15.00 -45.33 13.92
CA GLY A 144 -14.48 -44.67 12.73
C GLY A 144 -13.87 -43.31 13.03
N ILE A 145 -13.38 -42.67 11.97
CA ILE A 145 -12.87 -41.29 12.01
C ILE A 145 -13.69 -40.50 10.99
N VAL A 146 -14.22 -39.36 11.41
CA VAL A 146 -14.88 -38.43 10.50
C VAL A 146 -13.93 -37.27 10.24
N VAL A 147 -13.74 -36.96 8.95
CA VAL A 147 -12.98 -35.80 8.50
C VAL A 147 -13.99 -34.76 8.02
N LEU A 148 -14.03 -33.62 8.70
CA LEU A 148 -14.85 -32.47 8.36
C LEU A 148 -13.93 -31.40 7.77
N GLY A 149 -14.26 -30.92 6.59
CA GLY A 149 -13.51 -29.86 5.93
C GLY A 149 -14.44 -28.78 5.41
N ARG A 150 -13.97 -27.53 5.44
CA ARG A 150 -14.53 -26.45 4.64
C ARG A 150 -13.52 -26.13 3.55
N PHE A 151 -13.87 -26.47 2.32
CA PHE A 151 -13.05 -26.31 1.12
C PHE A 151 -13.57 -25.13 0.29
#